data_AF-A0A498JBK9-F1
#
_entry.id   AF-A0A498JBK9-F1
#
_cell.length_a   1.000
_cell.length_b   1.000
_cell.length_c   1.000
_cell.angle_alpha   90.00
_cell.angle_beta   90.00
_cell.angle_gamma   90.00
#
_symmetry.space_group_name_H-M   'P 1'
#
loop_
_entity.id
_entity.type
_entity.pdbx_description
1 polymer ?
#
loop_
_entity_poly.entity_id
_entity_poly.type
_entity_poly.pdbx_seq_one_letter_code
_entity_poly.pdbx_strand_id
1 'polypeptide(L)' 'MAEVKLFRIWSSPFFSENSFAIYWENLYEGKEQEEAIVKAKENLKYLEEELKGKKFFGGEKLGFADIALGWLAH' A
#
# COMPACT_ATOMS: atom_id res chain seq x y z
N MET A 1 12.76 10.49 -8.93
CA MET A 1 12.07 9.43 -9.71
C MET A 1 11.21 8.50 -8.85
N ALA A 2 11.61 8.14 -7.61
CA ALA A 2 10.77 7.33 -6.71
C ALA A 2 9.45 8.02 -6.29
N GLU A 3 9.49 9.33 -6.02
CA GLU A 3 8.31 10.09 -5.56
C GLU A 3 7.17 10.15 -6.58
N VAL A 4 7.48 10.34 -7.87
CA VAL A 4 6.46 10.35 -8.95
C VAL A 4 5.83 8.97 -9.13
N LYS A 5 6.62 7.90 -8.90
CA LYS A 5 6.15 6.51 -8.99
C LYS A 5 5.21 6.16 -7.83
N LEU A 6 5.58 6.54 -6.60
CA LEU A 6 4.77 6.37 -5.39
C LEU A 6 3.49 7.21 -5.45
N PHE A 7 3.58 8.45 -5.92
CA PHE A 7 2.41 9.31 -6.12
C PHE A 7 1.44 8.71 -7.14
N ARG A 8 1.95 8.14 -8.25
CA ARG A 8 1.13 7.47 -9.26
C ARG A 8 0.47 6.19 -8.73
N ILE A 9 1.13 5.45 -7.85
CA ILE A 9 0.54 4.29 -7.16
C ILE A 9 -0.56 4.76 -6.20
N TRP A 10 -0.29 5.79 -5.41
CA TRP A 10 -1.24 6.37 -4.44
C TRP A 10 -2.48 6.99 -5.10
N SER A 11 -2.32 7.62 -6.26
CA SER A 11 -3.41 8.25 -7.03
C SER A 11 -4.15 7.28 -7.95
N SER A 12 -3.67 6.03 -8.03
CA SER A 12 -4.33 5.03 -8.87
C SER A 12 -5.55 4.47 -8.15
N PRO A 13 -6.63 4.13 -8.89
CA PRO A 13 -7.77 3.37 -8.37
C PRO A 13 -7.32 2.09 -7.62
N PHE A 14 -6.14 1.58 -7.98
CA PHE A 14 -5.50 0.39 -7.43
C PHE A 14 -5.19 0.45 -5.93
N PHE A 15 -4.85 1.61 -5.36
CA PHE A 15 -4.65 1.77 -3.91
C PHE A 15 -5.98 2.08 -3.21
N SER A 16 -6.87 2.88 -3.83
CA SER A 16 -8.18 3.18 -3.26
C SER A 16 -9.14 1.98 -3.21
N GLU A 17 -9.01 1.01 -4.12
CA GLU A 17 -9.88 -0.19 -4.12
C GLU A 17 -9.33 -1.29 -3.21
N ASN A 18 -8.01 -1.52 -3.18
CA ASN A 18 -7.41 -2.66 -2.48
C ASN A 18 -6.94 -2.33 -1.04
N SER A 19 -6.48 -1.11 -0.76
CA SER A 19 -6.09 -0.71 0.60
C SER A 19 -7.32 -0.45 1.48
N PHE A 20 -8.44 -0.04 0.88
CA PHE A 20 -9.73 0.01 1.55
C PHE A 20 -10.32 -1.37 1.83
N ALA A 21 -10.07 -2.37 0.98
CA ALA A 21 -10.56 -3.74 1.21
C ALA A 21 -9.92 -4.42 2.42
N ILE A 22 -8.63 -4.14 2.73
CA ILE A 22 -7.98 -4.64 3.95
C ILE A 22 -8.58 -3.97 5.20
N TYR A 23 -8.89 -2.67 5.14
CA TYR A 23 -9.34 -1.90 6.32
C TYR A 23 -10.86 -1.99 6.55
N TRP A 24 -11.64 -2.17 5.49
CA TRP A 24 -13.07 -2.41 5.55
C TRP A 24 -13.36 -3.83 5.07
N GLU A 25 -13.15 -4.80 5.96
CA GLU A 25 -13.60 -6.21 5.81
C GLU A 25 -15.08 -6.33 5.42
N ASN A 26 -15.88 -5.27 5.61
CA ASN A 26 -17.31 -5.21 5.31
C ASN A 26 -17.65 -4.70 3.90
N LEU A 27 -16.68 -4.39 3.03
CA LEU A 27 -16.96 -3.95 1.66
C LEU A 27 -17.28 -5.11 0.71
N TYR A 28 -16.73 -6.28 0.97
CA TYR A 28 -16.86 -7.47 0.12
C TYR A 28 -17.15 -8.69 1.00
N GLU A 29 -17.92 -9.63 0.49
CA GLU A 29 -18.24 -10.88 1.18
C GLU A 29 -17.80 -12.09 0.36
N GLY A 30 -17.37 -13.15 1.05
CA GLY A 30 -17.02 -14.42 0.42
C GLY A 30 -15.84 -14.31 -0.55
N LYS A 31 -16.01 -14.78 -1.79
CA LYS A 31 -14.90 -14.88 -2.77
C LYS A 31 -14.31 -13.53 -3.18
N GLU A 32 -15.13 -12.49 -3.26
CA GLU A 32 -14.65 -11.15 -3.65
C GLU A 32 -13.72 -10.58 -2.57
N GLN A 33 -14.00 -10.89 -1.30
CA GLN A 33 -13.16 -10.51 -0.18
C GLN A 33 -11.81 -11.25 -0.22
N GLU A 34 -11.82 -12.57 -0.47
CA GLU A 34 -10.58 -13.35 -0.59
C GLU A 34 -9.70 -12.84 -1.73
N GLU A 35 -10.27 -12.58 -2.91
CA GLU A 35 -9.54 -12.04 -4.06
C GLU A 35 -8.97 -10.64 -3.79
N ALA A 36 -9.74 -9.77 -3.12
CA ALA A 36 -9.29 -8.44 -2.73
C ALA A 36 -8.13 -8.51 -1.73
N ILE A 37 -8.21 -9.39 -0.73
CA ILE A 37 -7.13 -9.62 0.25
C ILE A 37 -5.87 -10.13 -0.44
N VAL A 38 -5.98 -11.07 -1.38
CA VAL A 38 -4.82 -11.60 -2.12
C VAL A 38 -4.14 -10.50 -2.92
N LYS A 39 -4.89 -9.72 -3.71
CA LYS A 39 -4.35 -8.60 -4.49
C LYS A 39 -3.71 -7.53 -3.60
N ALA A 40 -4.34 -7.23 -2.48
CA ALA A 40 -3.80 -6.25 -1.55
C ALA A 40 -2.48 -6.73 -0.90
N LYS A 41 -2.36 -8.02 -0.56
CA LYS A 41 -1.10 -8.63 -0.09
C LYS A 41 0.01 -8.58 -1.13
N GLU A 42 -0.29 -8.84 -2.41
CA GLU A 42 0.70 -8.72 -3.49
C GLU A 42 1.24 -7.29 -3.62
N ASN A 43 0.37 -6.28 -3.46
CA ASN A 43 0.77 -4.88 -3.49
C ASN A 43 1.61 -4.49 -2.26
N LEU A 44 1.27 -4.99 -1.07
CA LEU A 44 2.08 -4.76 0.14
C LEU A 44 3.50 -5.30 -0.02
N LYS A 45 3.66 -6.47 -0.65
CA LYS A 45 4.99 -7.03 -0.94
C LYS A 45 5.88 -6.11 -1.79
N TYR A 46 5.30 -5.37 -2.72
CA TYR A 46 6.05 -4.37 -3.49
C TYR A 46 6.56 -3.23 -2.59
N LEU A 47 5.71 -2.75 -1.68
CA LEU A 47 6.10 -1.72 -0.72
C LEU A 47 7.20 -2.20 0.24
N GLU A 48 7.10 -3.45 0.71
CA GLU A 48 8.12 -4.08 1.55
C GLU A 48 9.48 -4.13 0.85
N GLU A 49 9.53 -4.56 -0.42
CA GLU A 49 10.77 -4.60 -1.19
C GLU A 49 11.33 -3.19 -1.49
N GLU A 50 10.47 -2.19 -1.71
CA GLU A 50 10.92 -0.79 -1.87
C GLU A 50 11.47 -0.20 -0.58
N LEU A 51 10.95 -0.60 0.59
CA LEU A 51 11.42 -0.15 1.90
C LEU A 51 12.65 -0.93 2.38
N LYS A 52 12.90 -2.12 1.83
CA LYS A 52 13.96 -3.03 2.28
C LYS A 52 15.32 -2.36 2.33
N GLY A 53 15.96 -2.46 3.49
CA GLY A 53 17.27 -1.86 3.75
C GLY A 53 17.27 -0.33 3.87
N LYS A 54 16.09 0.31 3.89
CA LYS A 54 15.93 1.75 4.12
C LYS A 54 15.17 1.98 5.44
N LYS A 55 15.45 3.11 6.07
CA LYS A 55 14.73 3.54 7.27
C LYS A 55 13.32 4.07 6.93
N PHE A 56 13.21 4.72 5.78
CA PHE A 56 12.00 5.30 5.22
C PHE A 56 11.97 5.03 3.71
N PHE A 57 10.82 5.19 3.05
CA PHE A 57 10.73 5.05 1.59
C PHE A 57 11.69 6.00 0.86
N GLY A 58 11.95 7.18 1.44
CA GLY A 58 12.94 8.16 0.98
C GLY A 58 14.39 7.91 1.41
N GLY A 59 14.70 6.79 2.09
CA GLY A 59 16.02 6.49 2.64
C GLY A 59 16.14 6.87 4.12
N GLU A 60 16.91 7.91 4.42
CA GLU A 60 17.24 8.32 5.80
C GLU A 60 16.25 9.31 6.42
N LYS A 61 15.48 10.01 5.58
CA LYS A 61 14.55 11.05 6.02
C LYS A 61 13.11 10.59 5.81
N LEU A 62 12.27 10.94 6.78
CA LEU A 62 10.82 10.79 6.68
C LEU A 62 10.33 11.56 5.45
N GLY A 63 9.60 10.88 4.57
CA GLY A 63 8.98 11.45 3.38
C GLY A 63 7.46 11.38 3.41
N PHE A 64 6.84 11.96 2.38
CA PHE A 64 5.39 11.94 2.23
C PHE A 64 4.81 10.52 2.19
N ALA A 65 5.50 9.59 1.51
CA ALA A 65 5.07 8.19 1.42
C ALA A 65 5.01 7.50 2.79
N ASP A 66 5.95 7.79 3.69
CA ASP A 66 5.97 7.23 5.05
C ASP A 66 4.75 7.70 5.86
N ILE A 67 4.36 8.97 5.71
CA ILE A 67 3.17 9.54 6.36
C ILE A 67 1.89 8.95 5.74
N ALA A 68 1.82 8.87 4.41
CA ALA A 68 0.65 8.40 3.67
C ALA A 68 0.40 6.90 3.83
N LEU A 69 1.44 6.09 4.10
CA LEU A 69 1.37 4.64 4.20
C LEU A 69 1.57 4.12 5.64
N GLY A 70 1.97 4.97 6.59
CA GLY A 70 2.29 4.56 7.96
C GLY A 70 1.14 3.89 8.72
N TRP A 71 -0.10 4.13 8.31
CA TRP A 71 -1.30 3.50 8.89
C TRP A 71 -1.53 2.05 8.44
N LEU A 72 -0.79 1.56 7.43
CA LEU A 72 -0.86 0.17 6.96
C LEU A 72 -0.03 -0.81 7.80
N ALA A 73 0.80 -0.33 8.72
CA ALA A 73 1.78 -1.14 9.47
C ALA A 73 1.19 -1.90 10.67
N HIS A 74 -0.09 -2.32 10.62
CA HIS A 74 -0.78 -3.00 11.72
C HIS A 74 -0.66 -4.53 11.64
#